data_AF-A0A923ZZ54-F1
#
_entry.id   AF-A0A923ZZ54-F1
#
_cell.length_a   1.000
_cell.length_b   1.000
_cell.length_c   1.000
_cell.angle_alpha   90.00
_cell.angle_beta   90.00
_cell.angle_gamma   90.00
#
_symmetry.space_group_name_H-M   'P 1'
#
loop_
_entity.id
_entity.type
_entity.pdbx_description
1 polymer ?
#
loop_
_entity_poly.entity_id
_entity_poly.type
_entity_poly.pdbx_seq_one_letter_code
_entity_poly.pdbx_strand_id
1 'polypeptide(L)'
;MTLKEAIIKSLEDIGKPAKAGDVFNQILARKYYDFGTGKTPSSAVASSLGDFMRKGDARVKRIKQNDKLYTYYLTKNELAIGEEVLSGIT
;
A
#
# COMPACT_ATOMS: atom_id res chain seq x y z
N MET A 1 -11.36 0.48 13.09
CA MET A 1 -10.77 0.03 11.81
C MET A 1 -9.45 -0.66 12.11
N THR A 2 -9.16 -1.79 11.47
CA THR A 2 -7.85 -2.47 11.61
C THR A 2 -6.81 -1.83 10.70
N LEU A 3 -5.51 -2.06 10.97
CA LEU A 3 -4.42 -1.54 10.12
C LEU A 3 -4.55 -2.01 8.66
N LYS A 4 -5.02 -3.24 8.45
CA LYS A 4 -5.25 -3.79 7.10
C LYS A 4 -6.33 -3.04 6.34
N GLU A 5 -7.46 -2.77 6.99
CA GLU A 5 -8.53 -1.97 6.41
C GLU A 5 -8.08 -0.54 6.13
N ALA A 6 -7.29 0.04 7.03
CA ALA A 6 -6.70 1.37 6.83
C ALA A 6 -5.79 1.43 5.60
N ILE A 7 -4.96 0.40 5.39
CA ILE A 7 -4.11 0.29 4.20
C ILE A 7 -4.95 0.20 2.94
N ILE A 8 -5.97 -0.67 2.91
CA ILE A 8 -6.85 -0.82 1.75
C ILE A 8 -7.55 0.51 1.45
N LYS A 9 -8.10 1.17 2.48
CA LYS A 9 -8.81 2.44 2.33
C LYS A 9 -7.88 3.58 1.88
N SER A 10 -6.64 3.61 2.36
CA SER A 10 -5.64 4.55 1.87
C SER A 10 -5.29 4.32 0.42
N LEU A 11 -5.05 3.08 0.00
CA LEU A 11 -4.77 2.76 -1.40
C LEU A 11 -5.96 3.09 -2.33
N GLU A 12 -7.18 2.92 -1.82
CA GLU A 12 -8.41 3.30 -2.50
C GLU A 12 -8.49 4.82 -2.69
N ASP A 13 -8.26 5.60 -1.64
CA ASP A 13 -8.30 7.07 -1.68
C ASP A 13 -7.17 7.66 -2.54
N ILE A 14 -6.00 7.03 -2.55
CA ILE A 14 -4.87 7.44 -3.39
C ILE A 14 -5.18 7.16 -4.87
N GLY A 15 -5.86 6.06 -5.20
CA GLY A 15 -6.28 5.71 -6.56
C GLY A 15 -5.15 5.28 -7.52
N LYS A 16 -3.90 5.33 -7.09
CA LYS A 16 -2.69 5.04 -7.90
C LYS A 16 -1.67 4.22 -7.08
N PRO A 17 -0.61 3.66 -7.72
CA PRO A 17 0.39 2.89 -7.00
C PRO A 17 1.16 3.80 -6.04
N ALA A 18 1.25 3.38 -4.79
CA ALA A 18 1.84 4.16 -3.70
C ALA A 18 2.87 3.35 -2.93
N LYS A 19 3.91 4.02 -2.41
CA LYS A 19 4.91 3.34 -1.57
C LYS A 19 4.34 3.15 -0.17
N ALA A 20 4.97 2.27 0.62
CA ALA A 20 4.57 2.06 2.01
C ALA A 20 4.55 3.36 2.83
N GLY A 21 5.47 4.29 2.55
CA GLY A 21 5.51 5.62 3.16
C GLY A 21 4.32 6.49 2.79
N ASP A 22 3.91 6.51 1.51
CA ASP A 22 2.72 7.27 1.06
C ASP A 22 1.44 6.73 1.71
N VAL A 23 1.29 5.41 1.77
CA VAL A 23 0.16 4.76 2.45
C VAL A 23 0.14 5.16 3.92
N PHE A 24 1.28 5.09 4.59
CA PHE A 24 1.39 5.50 6.00
C PHE A 24 1.01 6.97 6.22
N ASN A 25 1.55 7.87 5.40
CA ASN A 25 1.21 9.30 5.46
C ASN A 25 -0.29 9.54 5.23
N GLN A 26 -0.90 8.82 4.28
CA GLN A 26 -2.33 8.92 4.02
C GLN A 26 -3.17 8.44 5.20
N ILE A 27 -2.78 7.33 5.84
CA ILE A 27 -3.45 6.81 7.04
C ILE A 27 -3.42 7.86 8.16
N LEU A 28 -2.28 8.52 8.37
CA LEU A 28 -2.15 9.58 9.36
C LEU A 28 -2.96 10.82 9.01
N ALA A 29 -2.87 11.30 7.77
CA ALA A 29 -3.57 12.49 7.29
C ALA A 29 -5.09 12.33 7.38
N ARG A 30 -5.60 11.16 7.03
CA ARG A 30 -7.03 10.82 7.09
C ARG A 30 -7.48 10.25 8.44
N LYS A 31 -6.55 10.05 9.38
CA LYS A 31 -6.79 9.41 10.69
C LYS A 31 -7.54 8.08 10.60
N TYR A 32 -7.17 7.27 9.60
CA TYR A 32 -7.78 5.97 9.33
C TYR A 32 -7.44 4.93 10.41
N TYR A 33 -6.27 5.03 11.02
CA TYR A 33 -5.83 4.12 12.07
C TYR A 33 -5.03 4.90 13.11
N ASP A 34 -5.32 4.67 14.37
CA ASP A 34 -4.51 5.19 15.47
C ASP A 34 -3.40 4.20 15.78
N PHE A 35 -2.16 4.62 15.56
CA PHE A 35 -0.99 3.78 15.80
C PHE A 35 -0.58 3.73 17.28
N GLY A 36 -1.24 4.51 18.14
CA GLY A 36 -0.87 4.68 19.55
C GLY A 36 0.57 5.14 19.74
N THR A 37 1.08 4.93 20.95
CA THR A 37 2.44 5.31 21.37
C THR A 37 3.51 4.24 21.01
N GLY A 38 3.19 3.32 20.09
CA GLY A 38 4.03 2.17 19.75
C GLY A 38 5.24 2.51 18.87
N LYS A 39 6.31 1.70 18.97
CA LYS A 39 7.55 1.88 18.19
C LYS A 39 7.32 1.67 16.69
N THR A 40 7.55 2.75 15.93
CA THR A 40 7.71 2.81 14.47
C THR A 40 6.50 2.33 13.65
N PRO A 41 5.43 3.13 13.56
CA PRO A 41 4.21 2.77 12.84
C PRO A 41 4.42 2.54 11.33
N SER A 42 5.42 3.18 10.72
CA SER A 42 5.80 2.96 9.33
C SER A 42 6.26 1.50 9.07
N SER A 43 6.97 0.88 10.01
CA SER A 43 7.36 -0.54 9.92
C SER A 43 6.16 -1.47 10.03
N ALA A 44 5.14 -1.11 10.83
CA ALA A 44 3.91 -1.89 10.95
C ALA A 44 3.12 -1.89 9.62
N VAL A 45 3.06 -0.74 8.94
CA VAL A 45 2.45 -0.62 7.60
C VAL A 45 3.21 -1.49 6.60
N ALA A 46 4.54 -1.39 6.53
CA ALA A 46 5.35 -2.19 5.63
C ALA A 46 5.22 -3.70 5.91
N SER A 47 5.19 -4.11 7.18
CA SER A 47 4.99 -5.51 7.58
C SER A 47 3.61 -6.03 7.16
N SER A 48 2.56 -5.21 7.33
CA SER A 48 1.19 -5.53 6.92
C SER A 48 1.06 -5.64 5.40
N LEU A 49 1.71 -4.73 4.64
CA LEU A 49 1.82 -4.82 3.18
C LEU A 49 2.50 -6.13 2.74
N GLY A 50 3.58 -6.51 3.43
CA GLY A 50 4.22 -7.81 3.22
C GLY A 50 3.32 -8.99 3.59
N ASP A 51 2.47 -8.86 4.62
CA ASP A 51 1.53 -9.89 5.04
C ASP A 51 0.44 -10.15 3.99
N PHE A 52 -0.05 -9.10 3.30
CA PHE A 52 -0.95 -9.26 2.15
C PHE A 52 -0.32 -10.15 1.07
N MET A 53 0.97 -9.93 0.76
CA MET A 53 1.68 -10.76 -0.21
C MET A 53 1.88 -12.20 0.29
N ARG A 54 2.32 -12.38 1.54
CA ARG A 54 2.57 -13.71 2.14
C ARG A 54 1.29 -14.54 2.26
N LYS A 55 0.15 -13.90 2.49
CA LYS A 55 -1.16 -14.56 2.59
C LYS A 55 -1.85 -14.73 1.24
N GLY A 56 -1.24 -14.27 0.14
CA GLY A 56 -1.85 -14.35 -1.18
C GLY A 56 -3.15 -13.56 -1.31
N ASP A 57 -3.27 -12.44 -0.58
CA ASP A 57 -4.47 -11.61 -0.63
C ASP A 57 -4.52 -10.83 -1.95
N ALA A 58 -5.37 -11.29 -2.87
CA ALA A 58 -5.49 -10.75 -4.22
C ALA A 58 -6.02 -9.31 -4.29
N ARG A 59 -6.46 -8.71 -3.18
CA ARG A 59 -6.98 -7.33 -3.17
C ARG A 59 -5.86 -6.31 -3.31
N VAL A 60 -4.67 -6.62 -2.80
CA VAL A 60 -3.49 -5.74 -2.85
C VAL A 60 -2.42 -6.43 -3.68
N LYS A 61 -1.88 -5.71 -4.65
CA LYS A 61 -0.71 -6.15 -5.42
C LYS A 61 0.45 -5.19 -5.24
N ARG A 62 1.65 -5.66 -5.59
CA ARG A 62 2.88 -4.85 -5.60
C ARG A 62 3.47 -4.78 -7.00
N ILE A 63 3.97 -3.62 -7.37
CA ILE A 63 4.81 -3.41 -8.54
C ILE A 63 6.24 -3.30 -8.04
N LYS A 64 7.13 -4.13 -8.61
CA LYS A 64 8.56 -4.00 -8.39
C LYS A 64 9.05 -2.83 -9.23
N GLN A 65 9.51 -1.77 -8.58
CA GLN A 65 10.20 -0.66 -9.21
C GLN A 65 11.72 -0.95 -9.28
N ASN A 66 12.46 -0.06 -9.93
CA ASN A 66 13.92 -0.15 -9.98
C ASN A 66 14.54 -0.16 -8.56
N ASP A 67 15.61 -0.94 -8.41
CA ASP A 67 16.45 -1.03 -7.21
C ASP A 67 15.70 -1.28 -5.87
N LYS A 68 14.94 -2.39 -5.82
CA LYS A 68 14.29 -2.92 -4.59
C LYS A 68 13.17 -2.05 -4.00
N LEU A 69 12.74 -1.01 -4.70
CA LEU A 69 11.54 -0.26 -4.32
C LEU A 69 10.28 -1.00 -4.75
N TYR A 70 9.26 -0.98 -3.88
CA TYR A 70 7.96 -1.56 -4.17
C TYR A 70 6.89 -0.49 -4.01
N THR A 71 6.03 -0.39 -5.01
CA THR A 71 4.76 0.33 -4.91
C THR A 71 3.62 -0.67 -4.79
N TYR A 72 2.58 -0.29 -4.08
CA TYR A 72 1.42 -1.12 -3.76
C TYR A 72 0.17 -0.45 -4.31
N TYR A 73 -0.77 -1.25 -4.77
CA TYR A 73 -2.01 -0.78 -5.35
C TYR A 73 -3.12 -1.81 -5.11
N LEU A 74 -4.37 -1.37 -5.25
CA LEU A 74 -5.51 -2.28 -5.23
C LEU A 74 -5.72 -2.89 -6.60
N THR A 75 -5.92 -4.20 -6.66
CA THR A 75 -6.14 -4.92 -7.93
C THR A 75 -7.31 -4.37 -8.74
N LYS A 76 -8.36 -3.87 -8.07
CA LYS A 76 -9.47 -3.19 -8.75
C LYS A 76 -9.07 -1.92 -9.52
N ASN A 77 -7.93 -1.31 -9.19
CA ASN A 77 -7.40 -0.13 -9.86
C ASN A 77 -6.43 -0.50 -11.00
N GLU A 78 -6.16 -1.78 -11.29
CA GLU A 78 -5.24 -2.20 -12.37
C GLU A 78 -5.58 -1.54 -13.71
N LEU A 79 -6.87 -1.51 -14.04
CA LEU A 79 -7.37 -0.89 -15.26
C LEU A 79 -7.10 0.61 -15.35
N ALA A 80 -7.00 1.29 -14.20
CA ALA A 80 -6.78 2.74 -14.14
C ALA A 80 -5.29 3.13 -14.07
N ILE A 81 -4.42 2.19 -13.67
CA ILE A 81 -2.99 2.44 -13.45
C ILE A 81 -2.21 2.45 -14.77
N GLY A 82 -2.72 1.76 -15.79
CA GLY A 82 -2.07 1.62 -17.09
C GLY A 82 -1.02 0.51 -17.12
N GLU A 83 -0.98 -0.26 -18.21
CA GLU A 83 -0.10 -1.43 -18.35
C GLU A 83 1.39 -1.07 -18.30
N GLU A 84 1.76 0.12 -18.77
CA GLU A 84 3.14 0.62 -18.77
C GLU A 84 3.72 0.70 -17.34
N VAL A 85 2.93 1.20 -16.39
CA VAL A 85 3.32 1.32 -14.98
C VAL A 85 3.37 -0.06 -14.31
N LEU A 86 2.45 -0.95 -14.66
CA LEU A 86 2.40 -2.32 -14.13
C LEU A 86 3.58 -3.17 -14.59
N SER A 87 4.07 -2.92 -15.81
CA SER A 87 5.22 -3.62 -16.40
C SER A 87 6.56 -3.18 -15.79
N GLY A 88 6.57 -2.08 -15.02
CA GLY A 88 7.78 -1.57 -14.37
C GLY A 88 8.81 -1.02 -15.37
N ILE A 89 8.39 -0.72 -16.59
CA ILE A 89 9.21 -0.13 -17.64
C ILE A 89 9.14 1.39 -17.45
N THR A 90 10.11 1.94 -16.73
CA THR A 90 10.40 3.38 -16.63
C THR A 90 11.89 3.55 -16.83
#